data_AF-A0A836SAA1-F1
#
_entry.id   AF-A0A836SAA1-F1
#
_cell.length_a   1.000
_cell.length_b   1.000
_cell.length_c   1.000
_cell.angle_alpha   90.00
_cell.angle_beta   90.00
_cell.angle_gamma   90.00
#
_symmetry.space_group_name_H-M   'P 1'
#
loop_
_entity.id
_entity.type
_entity.pdbx_description
1 polymer ?
#
loop_
_entity_poly.entity_id
_entity_poly.type
_entity_poly.pdbx_seq_one_letter_code
_entity_poly.pdbx_strand_id
1 'polypeptide(L)'
;IGQNPTPRHNKYFVMTWDFSNVSPQGDAPNIQQALHRYVNRCIEDFADYYQTILPKPIHIEPNDAVDSFLSLLSAVRKTPYKLYLLIDEYDNFANEVLMGHGKISPSRYKSLLSAEGSLKTIFKAVKSASGGQGLERVFLTGVSPVLMSDITSAYNVAKNIYLRHEFNDLCGFKENEIKDILTKIVKACGLTTAKLNQALRLMQTFYDGYCFSDQISQEIYNPTLALYFLEYFQTDCEFPRQMLDDNLAIDRKKLSYISDLPNGEPIIVQALNETPPLGVTLLANRFGVDDMLNATKDSTFIISLLYYLGVLTFNGKTDIGDLRFKIPNLVVRKLYVERLLENFLPQESERSQARQFAKDFYKTGDLQPICDLMEQDYFKVLDNRDYRYANELTIKTAFLTVLYDDVFYIMDSEMPLQRRYADLTMILRSEQRQYALHDFILEFKYLKLSELELSGDEVRELTIEEIKALEPVKDKLAEAKKQLLAYQKRLDAKYGKCLRLQLISVVAIGFDR
;
A
#
# COMPACT_ATOMS: atom_id res chain seq x y z
N ILE A 1 27.75 -5.49 11.18
CA ILE A 1 28.70 -4.59 10.46
C ILE A 1 30.00 -4.32 11.26
N GLY A 2 30.05 -4.47 12.59
CA GLY A 2 31.29 -4.22 13.37
C GLY A 2 32.34 -5.35 13.43
N GLN A 3 31.95 -6.62 13.24
CA GLN A 3 32.88 -7.76 13.36
C GLN A 3 33.72 -8.01 12.09
N ASN A 4 33.23 -7.55 10.93
CA ASN A 4 33.92 -7.67 9.64
C ASN A 4 33.92 -6.29 8.95
N PRO A 5 34.80 -5.35 9.36
CA PRO A 5 34.82 -4.00 8.81
C PRO A 5 35.22 -4.03 7.34
N THR A 6 34.57 -3.20 6.52
CA THR A 6 34.95 -3.04 5.12
C THR A 6 36.27 -2.25 5.02
N PRO A 7 37.01 -2.34 3.89
CA PRO A 7 38.20 -1.51 3.67
C PRO A 7 37.96 0.01 3.80
N ARG A 8 36.69 0.44 3.77
CA ARG A 8 36.27 1.84 3.84
C ARG A 8 35.73 2.25 5.23
N HIS A 9 35.78 1.36 6.22
CA HIS A 9 35.37 1.65 7.58
C HIS A 9 36.15 2.85 8.15
N ASN A 10 35.44 3.82 8.76
CA ASN A 10 35.99 5.08 9.31
C ASN A 10 36.83 5.91 8.31
N LYS A 11 36.48 5.89 7.01
CA LYS A 11 37.15 6.69 5.96
C LYS A 11 36.35 7.91 5.49
N TYR A 12 35.19 8.18 6.10
CA TYR A 12 34.27 9.21 5.66
C TYR A 12 33.88 10.16 6.77
N PHE A 13 33.79 11.44 6.41
CA PHE A 13 32.84 12.34 7.04
C PHE A 13 31.43 12.01 6.54
N VAL A 14 30.44 12.03 7.41
CA VAL A 14 29.05 11.73 7.06
C VAL A 14 28.22 12.98 7.30
N MET A 15 27.39 13.33 6.32
CA MET A 15 26.40 14.40 6.43
C MET A 15 25.06 13.89 5.90
N THR A 16 23.97 14.29 6.54
CA THR A 16 22.62 13.90 6.16
C THR A 16 21.79 15.13 5.88
N TRP A 17 21.06 15.13 4.76
CA TRP A 17 20.03 16.10 4.43
C TRP A 17 18.68 15.38 4.38
N ASP A 18 17.85 15.57 5.39
CA ASP A 18 16.48 15.05 5.42
C ASP A 18 15.51 16.16 5.00
N PHE A 19 15.02 16.11 3.76
CA PHE A 19 14.19 17.17 3.22
C PHE A 19 12.75 17.20 3.73
N SER A 20 12.33 16.24 4.57
CA SER A 20 11.06 16.36 5.33
C SER A 20 11.05 17.60 6.25
N ASN A 21 12.23 18.06 6.68
CA ASN A 21 12.39 19.26 7.51
C ASN A 21 12.27 20.58 6.71
N VAL A 22 12.14 20.51 5.39
CA VAL A 22 11.92 21.69 4.56
C VAL A 22 10.42 21.88 4.37
N SER A 23 9.89 22.94 4.99
CA SER A 23 8.48 23.29 4.82
C SER A 23 8.19 23.56 3.34
N PRO A 24 7.24 22.83 2.74
CA PRO A 24 6.80 23.10 1.39
C PRO A 24 5.85 24.30 1.36
N GLN A 25 5.46 24.90 2.49
CA GLN A 25 4.44 25.95 2.58
C GLN A 25 4.98 27.34 2.19
N GLY A 26 4.08 28.20 1.70
CA GLY A 26 4.38 29.57 1.27
C GLY A 26 4.54 29.72 -0.23
N ASP A 27 5.03 30.89 -0.64
CA ASP A 27 5.35 31.18 -2.03
C ASP A 27 6.74 30.63 -2.43
N ALA A 28 7.04 30.70 -3.73
CA ALA A 28 8.32 30.25 -4.29
C ALA A 28 9.56 30.78 -3.52
N PRO A 29 9.70 32.10 -3.26
CA PRO A 29 10.78 32.63 -2.44
C PRO A 29 10.86 32.05 -1.03
N ASN A 30 9.72 31.87 -0.35
CA ASN A 30 9.69 31.31 1.00
C ASN A 30 10.24 29.87 1.03
N ILE A 31 9.80 29.04 0.10
CA ILE A 31 10.23 27.63 0.02
C ILE A 31 11.73 27.55 -0.32
N GLN A 32 12.19 28.37 -1.28
CA GLN A 32 13.61 28.46 -1.62
C GLN A 32 14.45 28.83 -0.39
N GLN A 33 14.04 29.87 0.34
CA GLN A 33 14.76 30.31 1.54
C GLN A 33 14.77 29.24 2.63
N ALA A 34 13.65 28.53 2.83
CA ALA A 34 13.56 27.41 3.78
C ALA A 34 14.56 26.30 3.43
N LEU A 35 14.69 25.96 2.15
CA LEU A 35 15.64 24.96 1.65
C LEU A 35 17.09 25.37 1.92
N HIS A 36 17.48 26.59 1.53
CA HIS A 36 18.86 27.07 1.78
C HIS A 36 19.17 27.15 3.27
N ARG A 37 18.23 27.64 4.09
CA ARG A 37 18.41 27.72 5.54
C ARG A 37 18.60 26.33 6.16
N TYR A 38 17.81 25.34 5.75
CA TYR A 38 17.92 23.98 6.26
C TYR A 38 19.28 23.36 5.91
N VAL A 39 19.69 23.44 4.64
CA VAL A 39 21.00 22.90 4.21
C VAL A 39 22.15 23.60 4.94
N ASN A 40 22.08 24.93 5.11
CA ASN A 40 23.07 25.67 5.89
C ASN A 40 23.16 25.18 7.33
N ARG A 41 22.02 24.93 7.99
CA ARG A 41 22.00 24.36 9.34
C ARG A 41 22.66 22.98 9.40
N CYS A 42 22.39 22.09 8.44
CA CYS A 42 23.09 20.81 8.35
C CYS A 42 24.62 20.96 8.21
N ILE A 43 25.06 22.00 7.49
CA ILE A 43 26.49 22.31 7.30
C ILE A 43 27.10 22.87 8.60
N GLU A 44 26.36 23.71 9.34
CA GLU A 44 26.76 24.20 10.66
C GLU A 44 26.93 23.04 11.65
N ASP A 45 25.92 22.18 11.77
CA ASP A 45 25.96 21.00 12.65
C ASP A 45 27.15 20.07 12.28
N PHE A 46 27.42 19.90 10.99
CA PHE A 46 28.59 19.17 10.49
C PHE A 46 29.91 19.83 10.92
N ALA A 47 30.00 21.16 10.79
CA ALA A 47 31.20 21.91 11.14
C ALA A 47 31.54 21.76 12.62
N ASP A 48 30.52 21.87 13.49
CA ASP A 48 30.64 21.73 14.93
C ASP A 48 31.03 20.29 15.31
N TYR A 49 30.34 19.30 14.74
CA TYR A 49 30.60 17.89 15.04
C TYR A 49 32.03 17.46 14.67
N TYR A 50 32.55 17.94 13.54
CA TYR A 50 33.88 17.59 13.04
C TYR A 50 34.96 18.64 13.30
N GLN A 51 34.70 19.64 14.17
CA GLN A 51 35.58 20.79 14.39
C GLN A 51 37.04 20.42 14.71
N THR A 52 37.25 19.28 15.40
CA THR A 52 38.59 18.83 15.83
C THR A 52 39.40 18.19 14.71
N ILE A 53 38.74 17.76 13.63
CA ILE A 53 39.34 17.09 12.48
C ILE A 53 39.45 18.05 11.29
N LEU A 54 38.55 19.04 11.21
CA LEU A 54 38.53 20.02 10.13
C LEU A 54 39.69 21.03 10.28
N PRO A 55 40.54 21.19 9.25
CA PRO A 55 41.75 22.01 9.35
C PRO A 55 41.48 23.52 9.14
N LYS A 56 40.24 23.89 8.84
CA LYS A 56 39.80 25.28 8.71
C LYS A 56 38.30 25.38 9.03
N PRO A 57 37.83 26.55 9.49
CA PRO A 57 36.40 26.80 9.64
C PRO A 57 35.68 26.73 8.28
N ILE A 58 34.40 26.35 8.34
CA ILE A 58 33.48 26.37 7.21
C ILE A 58 32.75 27.71 7.23
N HIS A 59 32.79 28.45 6.12
CA HIS A 59 32.01 29.68 5.96
C HIS A 59 30.59 29.35 5.53
N ILE A 60 29.60 29.95 6.20
CA ILE A 60 28.18 29.83 5.88
C ILE A 60 27.73 31.13 5.22
N GLU A 61 27.23 31.03 3.99
CA GLU A 61 26.53 32.12 3.30
C GLU A 61 25.02 31.99 3.60
N PRO A 62 24.42 32.91 4.38
CA PRO A 62 23.06 32.76 4.89
C PRO A 62 21.98 32.51 3.84
N ASN A 63 22.16 33.04 2.62
CA ASN A 63 21.17 32.93 1.54
C ASN A 63 21.58 31.97 0.41
N ASP A 64 22.77 31.38 0.47
CA ASP A 64 23.28 30.48 -0.57
C ASP A 64 23.97 29.25 0.02
N ALA A 65 23.15 28.23 0.30
CA ALA A 65 23.63 26.92 0.70
C ALA A 65 24.57 26.23 -0.29
N VAL A 66 24.58 26.60 -1.58
CA VAL A 66 25.55 26.05 -2.52
C VAL A 66 26.95 26.57 -2.21
N ASP A 67 27.09 27.87 -1.92
CA ASP A 67 28.38 28.44 -1.52
C ASP A 67 28.87 27.85 -0.19
N SER A 68 27.99 27.75 0.82
CA SER A 68 28.29 27.07 2.09
C SER A 68 28.77 25.64 1.87
N PHE A 69 28.11 24.89 0.98
CA PHE A 69 28.49 23.51 0.68
C PHE A 69 29.86 23.42 -0.01
N LEU A 70 30.18 24.33 -0.93
CA LEU A 70 31.51 24.41 -1.55
C LEU A 70 32.59 24.77 -0.52
N SER A 71 32.27 25.64 0.43
CA SER A 71 33.12 26.00 1.56
C SER A 71 33.44 24.79 2.44
N LEU A 72 32.43 23.98 2.78
CA LEU A 72 32.56 22.70 3.49
C LEU A 72 33.49 21.75 2.74
N LEU A 73 33.25 21.55 1.44
CA LEU A 73 34.06 20.66 0.61
C LEU A 73 35.52 21.11 0.49
N SER A 74 35.76 22.42 0.50
CA SER A 74 37.11 22.98 0.59
C SER A 74 37.81 22.63 1.92
N ALA A 75 37.07 22.57 3.03
CA ALA A 75 37.62 22.13 4.32
C ALA A 75 37.91 20.62 4.31
N VAL A 76 36.95 19.80 3.86
CA VAL A 76 37.07 18.34 3.77
C VAL A 76 38.26 17.92 2.89
N ARG A 77 38.49 18.58 1.75
CA ARG A 77 39.62 18.27 0.84
C ARG A 77 41.00 18.44 1.45
N LYS A 78 41.14 19.22 2.53
CA LYS A 78 42.40 19.39 3.24
C LYS A 78 42.69 18.25 4.23
N THR A 79 41.80 17.26 4.30
CA THR A 79 41.94 16.05 5.12
C THR A 79 42.20 14.82 4.23
N PRO A 80 42.66 13.69 4.79
CA PRO A 80 42.74 12.43 4.07
C PRO A 80 41.37 11.77 3.82
N TYR A 81 40.28 12.31 4.38
CA TYR A 81 38.94 11.76 4.31
C TYR A 81 38.12 12.38 3.19
N LYS A 82 37.00 11.72 2.85
CA LYS A 82 36.02 12.21 1.89
C LYS A 82 34.66 12.38 2.54
N LEU A 83 33.78 13.12 1.90
CA LEU A 83 32.38 13.25 2.32
C LEU A 83 31.55 12.10 1.73
N TYR A 84 30.73 11.50 2.58
CA TYR A 84 29.57 10.70 2.22
C TYR A 84 28.31 11.49 2.59
N LEU A 85 27.55 11.90 1.58
CA LEU A 85 26.28 12.59 1.74
C LEU A 85 25.10 11.60 1.69
N LEU A 86 24.27 11.60 2.71
CA LEU A 86 22.97 10.94 2.73
C LEU A 86 21.90 12.01 2.46
N ILE A 87 20.96 11.74 1.57
CA ILE A 87 19.83 12.62 1.30
C ILE A 87 18.56 11.80 1.41
N ASP A 88 17.70 12.18 2.34
CA ASP A 88 16.42 11.55 2.59
C ASP A 88 15.26 12.45 2.16
N GLU A 89 14.12 11.85 1.85
CA GLU A 89 12.90 12.52 1.42
C GLU A 89 13.15 13.48 0.24
N TYR A 90 13.98 13.08 -0.71
CA TYR A 90 14.32 13.93 -1.86
C TYR A 90 13.07 14.34 -2.66
N ASP A 91 12.02 13.53 -2.60
CA ASP A 91 10.70 13.68 -3.21
C ASP A 91 9.65 14.38 -2.35
N ASN A 92 10.03 14.99 -1.21
CA ASN A 92 9.09 15.69 -0.32
C ASN A 92 8.15 16.69 -1.06
N PHE A 93 8.69 17.53 -1.94
CA PHE A 93 7.86 18.50 -2.69
C PHE A 93 6.89 17.84 -3.68
N ALA A 94 7.28 16.69 -4.22
CA ALA A 94 6.45 15.90 -5.11
C ALA A 94 5.34 15.16 -4.34
N ASN A 95 5.66 14.67 -3.14
CA ASN A 95 4.68 14.10 -2.22
C ASN A 95 3.60 15.11 -1.87
N GLU A 96 3.93 16.40 -1.71
CA GLU A 96 2.94 17.47 -1.54
C GLU A 96 2.01 17.68 -2.74
N VAL A 97 2.48 17.41 -3.96
CA VAL A 97 1.62 17.46 -5.15
C VAL A 97 0.65 16.27 -5.17
N LEU A 98 1.10 15.10 -4.72
CA LEU A 98 0.26 13.91 -4.60
C LEU A 98 -0.74 14.00 -3.44
N MET A 99 -0.32 14.59 -2.33
CA MET A 99 -0.99 14.51 -1.02
C MET A 99 -1.63 15.84 -0.59
N GLY A 100 -1.48 16.90 -1.38
CA GLY A 100 -2.06 18.21 -1.14
C GLY A 100 -3.59 18.16 -1.10
N HIS A 101 -4.18 18.85 -0.13
CA HIS A 101 -5.63 18.90 0.04
C HIS A 101 -6.33 19.53 -1.18
N GLY A 102 -7.12 18.74 -1.89
CA GLY A 102 -8.00 19.21 -2.97
C GLY A 102 -7.26 19.66 -4.24
N LYS A 103 -7.98 20.34 -5.15
CA LYS A 103 -7.38 20.89 -6.37
C LYS A 103 -6.28 21.89 -6.01
N ILE A 104 -5.03 21.55 -6.32
CA ILE A 104 -3.89 22.47 -6.14
C ILE A 104 -4.16 23.75 -6.93
N SER A 105 -4.09 24.89 -6.25
CA SER A 105 -4.27 26.18 -6.92
C SER A 105 -3.11 26.43 -7.91
N PRO A 106 -3.34 27.14 -9.03
CA PRO A 106 -2.27 27.46 -9.99
C PRO A 106 -1.08 28.21 -9.38
N SER A 107 -1.31 29.01 -8.33
CA SER A 107 -0.24 29.72 -7.60
C SER A 107 0.58 28.79 -6.71
N ARG A 108 -0.08 27.83 -6.04
CA ARG A 108 0.60 26.78 -5.27
C ARG A 108 1.46 25.91 -6.17
N TYR A 109 0.91 25.53 -7.33
CA TYR A 109 1.62 24.79 -8.36
C TYR A 109 2.91 25.50 -8.80
N LYS A 110 2.82 26.77 -9.18
CA LYS A 110 3.98 27.57 -9.59
C LYS A 110 5.05 27.65 -8.48
N SER A 111 4.62 27.65 -7.21
CA SER A 111 5.52 27.70 -6.07
C SER A 111 6.30 26.40 -5.88
N LEU A 112 5.62 25.24 -6.01
CA LEU A 112 6.27 23.92 -5.93
C LEU A 112 7.23 23.68 -7.11
N LEU A 113 6.84 24.06 -8.34
CA LEU A 113 7.75 24.01 -9.49
C LEU A 113 8.99 24.90 -9.32
N SER A 114 8.82 26.08 -8.72
CA SER A 114 9.95 26.97 -8.45
C SER A 114 10.89 26.38 -7.39
N ALA A 115 10.34 25.75 -6.35
CA ALA A 115 11.10 25.05 -5.33
C ALA A 115 11.91 23.89 -5.92
N GLU A 116 11.32 23.15 -6.85
CA GLU A 116 12.02 22.13 -7.64
C GLU A 116 13.21 22.73 -8.42
N GLY A 117 13.05 23.93 -8.98
CA GLY A 117 14.14 24.68 -9.60
C GLY A 117 15.31 25.00 -8.64
N SER A 118 15.01 25.34 -7.39
CA SER A 118 16.01 25.55 -6.34
C SER A 118 16.71 24.24 -5.95
N LEU A 119 15.95 23.17 -5.76
CA LEU A 119 16.47 21.84 -5.48
C LEU A 119 17.40 21.36 -6.61
N LYS A 120 17.01 21.57 -7.86
CA LYS A 120 17.83 21.29 -9.05
C LYS A 120 19.19 22.00 -9.00
N THR A 121 19.24 23.22 -8.47
CA THR A 121 20.48 23.99 -8.34
C THR A 121 21.41 23.36 -7.30
N ILE A 122 20.87 22.93 -6.15
CA ILE A 122 21.62 22.18 -5.13
C ILE A 122 22.13 20.85 -5.69
N PHE A 123 21.29 20.07 -6.37
CA PHE A 123 21.73 18.79 -6.96
C PHE A 123 22.79 18.96 -8.06
N LYS A 124 22.77 20.06 -8.84
CA LYS A 124 23.88 20.38 -9.75
C LYS A 124 25.19 20.59 -9.00
N ALA A 125 25.15 21.27 -7.85
CA ALA A 125 26.33 21.45 -7.00
C ALA A 125 26.83 20.11 -6.44
N VAL A 126 25.93 19.24 -5.96
CA VAL A 126 26.26 17.87 -5.54
C VAL A 126 26.90 17.07 -6.68
N LYS A 127 26.36 17.14 -7.90
CA LYS A 127 26.95 16.47 -9.08
C LYS A 127 28.36 16.97 -9.36
N SER A 128 28.55 18.28 -9.37
CA SER A 128 29.85 18.92 -9.58
C SER A 128 30.84 18.48 -8.50
N ALA A 129 30.39 18.40 -7.25
CA ALA A 129 31.21 17.99 -6.11
C ALA A 129 31.71 16.54 -6.21
N SER A 130 30.88 15.64 -6.72
CA SER A 130 31.23 14.23 -7.00
C SER A 130 32.32 14.09 -8.07
N GLY A 131 32.59 15.13 -8.86
CA GLY A 131 33.67 15.18 -9.85
C GLY A 131 35.08 15.35 -9.28
N GLY A 132 35.29 15.13 -7.98
CA GLY A 132 36.60 15.21 -7.32
C GLY A 132 36.77 16.40 -6.36
N GLN A 133 35.69 17.08 -5.97
CA GLN A 133 35.75 18.21 -5.05
C GLN A 133 35.65 17.83 -3.56
N GLY A 134 35.75 16.53 -3.23
CA GLY A 134 35.77 16.04 -1.84
C GLY A 134 34.55 15.21 -1.45
N LEU A 135 33.48 15.23 -2.26
CA LEU A 135 32.36 14.32 -2.17
C LEU A 135 32.68 13.02 -2.93
N GLU A 136 32.59 11.87 -2.27
CA GLU A 136 32.85 10.57 -2.91
C GLU A 136 31.57 9.74 -3.07
N ARG A 137 30.62 9.83 -2.13
CA ARG A 137 29.39 9.03 -2.17
C ARG A 137 28.17 9.87 -1.86
N VAL A 138 27.10 9.59 -2.58
CA VAL A 138 25.76 10.10 -2.32
C VAL A 138 24.80 8.92 -2.25
N PHE A 139 23.96 8.87 -1.22
CA PHE A 139 22.87 7.91 -1.11
C PHE A 139 21.56 8.67 -0.98
N LEU A 140 20.59 8.34 -1.82
CA LEU A 140 19.32 9.03 -1.93
C LEU A 140 18.20 8.08 -1.51
N THR A 141 17.28 8.54 -0.66
CA THR A 141 16.07 7.82 -0.26
C THR A 141 14.85 8.71 -0.40
N GLY A 142 13.72 8.08 -0.74
CA GLY A 142 12.45 8.71 -1.07
C GLY A 142 11.43 7.64 -1.47
N VAL A 143 10.16 8.00 -1.57
CA VAL A 143 9.06 7.07 -1.83
C VAL A 143 8.93 6.78 -3.31
N SER A 144 9.00 7.80 -4.16
CA SER A 144 8.72 7.69 -5.58
C SER A 144 9.88 8.23 -6.42
N PRO A 145 10.14 7.69 -7.63
CA PRO A 145 11.05 8.32 -8.58
C PRO A 145 10.45 9.60 -9.20
N VAL A 146 9.57 10.29 -8.46
CA VAL A 146 9.15 11.65 -8.74
C VAL A 146 10.34 12.57 -8.51
N LEU A 147 10.53 13.54 -9.39
CA LEU A 147 11.68 14.44 -9.54
C LEU A 147 12.79 13.91 -10.44
N MET A 148 12.86 12.61 -10.74
CA MET A 148 13.97 12.13 -11.56
C MET A 148 13.83 12.54 -13.04
N SER A 149 12.65 12.81 -13.62
CA SER A 149 12.59 13.29 -15.01
C SER A 149 13.20 14.69 -15.20
N ASP A 150 12.93 15.64 -14.29
CA ASP A 150 13.40 17.03 -14.41
C ASP A 150 14.74 17.31 -13.70
N ILE A 151 15.04 16.58 -12.61
CA ILE A 151 16.35 16.54 -11.95
C ILE A 151 17.35 15.63 -12.67
N THR A 152 16.97 14.68 -13.55
CA THR A 152 17.97 13.88 -14.29
C THR A 152 18.86 14.74 -15.19
N SER A 153 18.40 15.87 -15.73
CA SER A 153 19.33 16.80 -16.40
C SER A 153 20.40 17.37 -15.44
N ALA A 154 20.07 17.52 -14.16
CA ALA A 154 20.95 18.02 -13.10
C ALA A 154 21.78 16.94 -12.39
N TYR A 155 21.29 15.70 -12.25
CA TYR A 155 21.92 14.60 -11.50
C TYR A 155 21.83 13.22 -12.21
N ASN A 156 21.99 13.16 -13.54
CA ASN A 156 22.04 11.90 -14.35
C ASN A 156 23.18 10.91 -13.98
N VAL A 157 23.91 11.14 -12.89
CA VAL A 157 24.94 10.22 -12.38
C VAL A 157 24.37 9.25 -11.33
N ALA A 158 23.13 9.49 -10.86
CA ALA A 158 22.46 8.58 -9.95
C ALA A 158 22.13 7.23 -10.61
N LYS A 159 22.23 6.18 -9.81
CA LYS A 159 21.92 4.81 -10.21
C LYS A 159 20.81 4.28 -9.32
N ASN A 160 19.68 3.95 -9.92
CA ASN A 160 18.59 3.28 -9.21
C ASN A 160 19.00 1.85 -8.85
N ILE A 161 18.90 1.51 -7.57
CA ILE A 161 19.30 0.19 -7.03
C ILE A 161 18.15 -0.54 -6.36
N TYR A 162 16.99 0.08 -6.18
CA TYR A 162 15.85 -0.45 -5.41
C TYR A 162 15.26 -1.75 -5.97
N LEU A 163 15.39 -2.03 -7.27
CA LEU A 163 14.92 -3.29 -7.88
C LEU A 163 15.89 -4.47 -7.73
N ARG A 164 17.12 -4.23 -7.24
CA ARG A 164 18.11 -5.30 -7.14
C ARG A 164 17.78 -6.21 -5.96
N HIS A 165 17.81 -7.51 -6.20
CA HIS A 165 17.47 -8.51 -5.17
C HIS A 165 18.35 -8.39 -3.91
N GLU A 166 19.60 -7.92 -4.03
CA GLU A 166 20.50 -7.72 -2.89
C GLU A 166 20.01 -6.66 -1.89
N PHE A 167 19.07 -5.80 -2.30
CA PHE A 167 18.46 -4.77 -1.46
C PHE A 167 16.98 -5.05 -1.16
N ASN A 168 16.46 -6.21 -1.54
CA ASN A 168 15.04 -6.55 -1.33
C ASN A 168 14.66 -6.52 0.15
N ASP A 169 15.56 -6.93 1.05
CA ASP A 169 15.35 -6.95 2.49
C ASP A 169 15.79 -5.67 3.21
N LEU A 170 16.20 -4.63 2.47
CA LEU A 170 16.70 -3.38 3.06
C LEU A 170 15.64 -2.66 3.91
N CYS A 171 14.37 -2.73 3.49
CA CYS A 171 13.25 -1.99 4.08
C CYS A 171 12.24 -2.89 4.80
N GLY A 172 12.63 -4.08 5.26
CA GLY A 172 11.74 -5.03 5.91
C GLY A 172 12.44 -6.02 6.82
N PHE A 173 11.65 -6.83 7.52
CA PHE A 173 12.17 -7.94 8.32
C PHE A 173 11.91 -9.28 7.65
N LYS A 174 12.81 -10.24 7.84
CA LYS A 174 12.61 -11.63 7.43
C LYS A 174 11.83 -12.41 8.49
N GLU A 175 11.15 -13.47 8.05
CA GLU A 175 10.35 -14.32 8.95
C GLU A 175 11.16 -14.88 10.14
N ASN A 176 12.43 -15.24 9.93
CA ASN A 176 13.28 -15.74 11.01
C ASN A 176 13.58 -14.66 12.06
N GLU A 177 13.77 -13.41 11.66
CA GLU A 177 13.98 -12.28 12.58
C GLU A 177 12.72 -12.03 13.42
N ILE A 178 11.54 -12.05 12.78
CA ILE A 178 10.24 -11.94 13.46
C ILE A 178 10.06 -13.10 14.46
N LYS A 179 10.29 -14.34 14.01
CA LYS A 179 10.14 -15.55 14.83
C LYS A 179 11.06 -15.53 16.06
N ASP A 180 12.29 -15.04 15.91
CA ASP A 180 13.25 -14.94 17.02
C ASP A 180 12.77 -13.97 18.11
N ILE A 181 12.20 -12.82 17.71
CA ILE A 181 11.64 -11.84 18.65
C ILE A 181 10.38 -12.40 19.31
N LEU A 182 9.44 -12.95 18.53
CA LEU A 182 8.22 -13.56 19.06
C LEU A 182 8.51 -14.67 20.07
N THR A 183 9.54 -15.48 19.82
CA THR A 183 9.97 -16.55 20.74
C THR A 183 10.41 -15.97 22.09
N LYS A 184 11.12 -14.83 22.08
CA LYS A 184 11.51 -14.14 23.32
C LYS A 184 10.30 -13.58 24.06
N ILE A 185 9.35 -12.95 23.35
CA ILE A 185 8.13 -12.40 23.95
C ILE A 185 7.29 -13.51 24.58
N VAL A 186 7.01 -14.59 23.85
CA VAL A 186 6.23 -15.75 24.34
C VAL A 186 6.87 -16.34 25.61
N LYS A 187 8.20 -16.46 25.63
CA LYS A 187 8.91 -16.94 26.82
C LYS A 187 8.78 -15.98 28.00
N ALA A 188 8.93 -14.68 27.77
CA ALA A 188 8.82 -13.65 28.81
C ALA A 188 7.41 -13.58 29.41
N CYS A 189 6.38 -13.73 28.57
CA CYS A 189 4.98 -13.76 28.98
C CYS A 189 4.51 -15.11 29.56
N GLY A 190 5.37 -16.14 29.59
CA GLY A 190 4.98 -17.48 30.05
C GLY A 190 3.93 -18.18 29.16
N LEU A 191 3.85 -17.82 27.88
CA LEU A 191 2.87 -18.33 26.93
C LEU A 191 3.35 -19.61 26.24
N THR A 192 2.42 -20.34 25.61
CA THR A 192 2.72 -21.63 24.96
C THR A 192 3.27 -21.47 23.54
N THR A 193 3.91 -22.51 23.02
CA THR A 193 4.32 -22.59 21.60
C THR A 193 3.13 -22.47 20.64
N ALA A 194 1.91 -22.82 21.07
CA ALA A 194 0.72 -22.61 20.26
C ALA A 194 0.47 -21.12 20.00
N LYS A 195 0.69 -20.26 21.01
CA LYS A 195 0.56 -18.80 20.88
C LYS A 195 1.65 -18.20 19.99
N LEU A 196 2.89 -18.72 20.05
CA LEU A 196 3.96 -18.37 19.09
C LEU A 196 3.52 -18.62 17.64
N ASN A 197 3.01 -19.83 17.36
CA ASN A 197 2.56 -20.19 16.01
C ASN A 197 1.33 -19.37 15.56
N GLN A 198 0.47 -18.95 16.49
CA GLN A 198 -0.64 -18.05 16.19
C GLN A 198 -0.13 -16.64 15.83
N ALA A 199 0.80 -16.08 16.63
CA ALA A 199 1.39 -14.78 16.39
C ALA A 199 2.09 -14.74 15.02
N LEU A 200 2.92 -15.76 14.72
CA LEU A 200 3.62 -15.83 13.45
C LEU A 200 2.66 -15.88 12.25
N ARG A 201 1.60 -16.70 12.31
CA ARG A 201 0.59 -16.77 11.23
C ARG A 201 -0.18 -15.46 11.05
N LEU A 202 -0.52 -14.78 12.13
CA LEU A 202 -1.17 -13.47 12.07
C LEU A 202 -0.25 -12.44 11.43
N MET A 203 0.99 -12.29 11.92
CA MET A 203 1.95 -11.36 11.33
C MET A 203 2.22 -11.68 9.86
N GLN A 204 2.30 -12.97 9.48
CA GLN A 204 2.46 -13.36 8.08
C GLN A 204 1.28 -12.92 7.22
N THR A 205 0.06 -13.06 7.72
CA THR A 205 -1.16 -12.71 6.97
C THR A 205 -1.37 -11.20 6.86
N PHE A 206 -1.04 -10.45 7.92
CA PHE A 206 -1.32 -9.03 8.01
C PHE A 206 -0.16 -8.14 7.59
N TYR A 207 1.10 -8.58 7.71
CA TYR A 207 2.27 -7.69 7.61
C TYR A 207 3.37 -8.16 6.65
N ASP A 208 3.40 -9.44 6.27
CA ASP A 208 4.33 -9.99 5.27
C ASP A 208 3.87 -9.68 3.84
N GLY A 209 4.57 -10.21 2.84
CA GLY A 209 4.12 -10.25 1.46
C GLY A 209 4.76 -9.22 0.54
N TYR A 210 5.64 -8.36 1.05
CA TYR A 210 6.35 -7.37 0.24
C TYR A 210 7.56 -7.99 -0.47
N CYS A 211 7.67 -7.73 -1.77
CA CYS A 211 8.80 -8.01 -2.63
C CYS A 211 9.09 -6.80 -3.54
N PHE A 212 10.30 -6.25 -3.44
CA PHE A 212 10.71 -5.06 -4.19
C PHE A 212 11.62 -5.39 -5.38
N SER A 213 11.97 -6.65 -5.59
CA SER A 213 12.71 -7.10 -6.76
C SER A 213 11.83 -7.86 -7.75
N ASP A 214 12.14 -7.74 -9.03
CA ASP A 214 11.53 -8.52 -10.10
C ASP A 214 12.12 -9.94 -10.23
N GLN A 215 13.12 -10.26 -9.39
CA GLN A 215 13.72 -11.58 -9.22
C GLN A 215 13.14 -12.28 -7.99
N ILE A 216 13.14 -13.62 -8.01
CA ILE A 216 12.67 -14.42 -6.88
C ILE A 216 13.47 -14.04 -5.63
N SER A 217 12.79 -13.38 -4.70
CA SER A 217 13.33 -12.92 -3.43
C SER A 217 12.36 -13.36 -2.33
N GLN A 218 12.89 -13.54 -1.13
CA GLN A 218 12.05 -13.79 0.04
C GLN A 218 11.17 -12.57 0.29
N GLU A 219 9.88 -12.79 0.57
CA GLU A 219 8.99 -11.73 1.01
C GLU A 219 9.42 -11.21 2.40
N ILE A 220 9.13 -9.94 2.65
CA ILE A 220 9.50 -9.26 3.88
C ILE A 220 8.30 -8.61 4.55
N TYR A 221 8.42 -8.50 5.87
CA TYR A 221 7.44 -7.88 6.75
C TYR A 221 7.62 -6.37 6.76
N ASN A 222 6.51 -5.62 6.69
CA ASN A 222 6.51 -4.18 6.88
C ASN A 222 7.04 -3.83 8.29
N PRO A 223 8.12 -3.03 8.41
CA PRO A 223 8.74 -2.73 9.71
C PRO A 223 7.80 -2.03 10.69
N THR A 224 7.06 -1.01 10.25
CA THR A 224 6.16 -0.23 11.10
C THR A 224 5.09 -1.13 11.71
N LEU A 225 4.42 -1.92 10.88
CA LEU A 225 3.37 -2.82 11.33
C LEU A 225 3.90 -3.98 12.19
N ALA A 226 5.07 -4.52 11.83
CA ALA A 226 5.70 -5.56 12.61
C ALA A 226 6.09 -5.05 14.01
N LEU A 227 6.71 -3.87 14.10
CA LEU A 227 7.08 -3.26 15.38
C LEU A 227 5.86 -2.92 16.22
N TYR A 228 4.80 -2.37 15.63
CA TYR A 228 3.52 -2.11 16.30
C TYR A 228 2.99 -3.37 16.99
N PHE A 229 2.92 -4.50 16.26
CA PHE A 229 2.43 -5.75 16.83
C PHE A 229 3.36 -6.30 17.91
N LEU A 230 4.68 -6.24 17.69
CA LEU A 230 5.67 -6.74 18.64
C LEU A 230 5.64 -5.94 19.95
N GLU A 231 5.52 -4.62 19.89
CA GLU A 231 5.39 -3.74 21.05
C GLU A 231 4.12 -4.03 21.86
N TYR A 232 2.98 -4.13 21.17
CA TYR A 232 1.71 -4.48 21.81
C TYR A 232 1.79 -5.86 22.48
N PHE A 233 2.29 -6.85 21.75
CA PHE A 233 2.38 -8.22 22.27
C PHE A 233 3.39 -8.36 23.42
N GLN A 234 4.47 -7.60 23.38
CA GLN A 234 5.44 -7.55 24.48
C GLN A 234 4.85 -6.93 25.74
N THR A 235 4.03 -5.88 25.59
CA THR A 235 3.49 -5.11 26.72
C THR A 235 2.32 -5.82 27.39
N ASP A 236 1.35 -6.27 26.58
CA ASP A 236 0.07 -6.77 27.08
C ASP A 236 0.02 -8.31 27.11
N CYS A 237 1.01 -8.99 26.54
CA CYS A 237 0.99 -10.45 26.33
C CYS A 237 -0.23 -10.95 25.53
N GLU A 238 -0.90 -10.03 24.83
CA GLU A 238 -2.04 -10.25 23.95
C GLU A 238 -1.79 -9.67 22.56
N PHE A 239 -2.60 -10.05 21.58
CA PHE A 239 -2.46 -9.53 20.21
C PHE A 239 -3.24 -8.22 20.08
N PRO A 240 -2.77 -7.26 19.27
CA PRO A 240 -3.51 -6.03 19.06
C PRO A 240 -4.88 -6.33 18.46
N ARG A 241 -5.89 -5.59 18.92
CA ARG A 241 -7.25 -5.71 18.39
C ARG A 241 -7.32 -5.13 16.98
N GLN A 242 -6.79 -3.94 16.79
CA GLN A 242 -6.62 -3.29 15.48
C GLN A 242 -5.32 -3.79 14.86
N MET A 243 -5.36 -4.21 13.59
CA MET A 243 -4.16 -4.70 12.89
C MET A 243 -3.42 -3.58 12.15
N LEU A 244 -4.15 -2.53 11.76
CA LEU A 244 -3.60 -1.35 11.11
C LEU A 244 -3.11 -0.36 12.17
N ASP A 245 -1.85 0.05 12.05
CA ASP A 245 -1.31 1.22 12.76
C ASP A 245 -1.81 2.50 12.06
N ASP A 246 -2.32 3.46 12.84
CA ASP A 246 -2.77 4.77 12.36
C ASP A 246 -1.65 5.56 11.66
N ASN A 247 -0.37 5.24 11.90
CA ASN A 247 0.77 5.80 11.19
C ASN A 247 0.74 5.50 9.66
N LEU A 248 -0.01 4.47 9.22
CA LEU A 248 -0.26 4.20 7.80
C LEU A 248 -1.50 4.91 7.23
N ALA A 249 -2.18 5.77 8.00
CA ALA A 249 -3.33 6.53 7.51
C ALA A 249 -3.01 7.44 6.31
N ILE A 250 -1.74 7.81 6.14
CA ILE A 250 -1.24 8.56 4.97
C ILE A 250 -1.49 7.81 3.66
N ASP A 251 -1.43 6.47 3.67
CA ASP A 251 -1.61 5.67 2.46
C ASP A 251 -3.06 5.67 1.95
N ARG A 252 -4.04 5.96 2.83
CA ARG A 252 -5.44 6.19 2.43
C ARG A 252 -5.57 7.39 1.50
N LYS A 253 -4.89 8.49 1.81
CA LYS A 253 -4.93 9.72 0.99
C LYS A 253 -4.34 9.48 -0.40
N LYS A 254 -3.28 8.69 -0.46
CA LYS A 254 -2.64 8.31 -1.74
C LYS A 254 -3.59 7.47 -2.61
N LEU A 255 -4.30 6.51 -2.03
CA LEU A 255 -5.32 5.74 -2.75
C LEU A 255 -6.50 6.61 -3.18
N SER A 256 -6.90 7.61 -2.38
CA SER A 256 -7.91 8.59 -2.80
C SER A 256 -7.46 9.34 -4.06
N TYR A 257 -6.25 9.89 -4.06
CA TYR A 257 -5.70 10.58 -5.23
C TYR A 257 -5.71 9.66 -6.47
N ILE A 258 -5.27 8.41 -6.31
CA ILE A 258 -5.20 7.44 -7.41
C ILE A 258 -6.59 7.10 -7.93
N SER A 259 -7.56 6.90 -7.04
CA SER A 259 -8.94 6.63 -7.40
C SER A 259 -9.58 7.77 -8.20
N ASP A 260 -9.18 9.01 -7.95
CA ASP A 260 -9.68 10.19 -8.66
C ASP A 260 -9.01 10.38 -10.04
N LEU A 261 -7.98 9.59 -10.37
CA LEU A 261 -7.34 9.61 -11.68
C LEU A 261 -8.22 8.96 -12.75
N PRO A 262 -8.14 9.40 -14.01
CA PRO A 262 -8.71 8.65 -15.13
C PRO A 262 -8.18 7.20 -15.12
N ASN A 263 -9.07 6.22 -15.17
CA ASN A 263 -8.77 4.77 -15.06
C ASN A 263 -8.22 4.30 -13.69
N GLY A 264 -8.23 5.14 -12.66
CA GLY A 264 -7.79 4.77 -11.31
C GLY A 264 -8.66 3.71 -10.64
N GLU A 265 -9.97 3.95 -10.61
CA GLU A 265 -10.93 3.03 -9.99
C GLU A 265 -10.93 1.62 -10.60
N PRO A 266 -10.96 1.44 -11.95
CA PRO A 266 -10.80 0.11 -12.56
C PRO A 266 -9.54 -0.63 -12.12
N ILE A 267 -8.41 0.06 -11.93
CA ILE A 267 -7.16 -0.55 -11.47
C ILE A 267 -7.24 -0.92 -9.99
N ILE A 268 -7.89 -0.11 -9.16
CA ILE A 268 -8.13 -0.42 -7.73
C ILE A 268 -9.01 -1.66 -7.61
N VAL A 269 -10.10 -1.73 -8.39
CA VAL A 269 -10.99 -2.91 -8.44
C VAL A 269 -10.24 -4.14 -8.96
N GLN A 270 -9.42 -3.98 -10.01
CA GLN A 270 -8.59 -5.08 -10.50
C GLN A 270 -7.52 -5.51 -9.49
N ALA A 271 -6.94 -4.60 -8.70
CA ALA A 271 -5.95 -4.97 -7.67
C ALA A 271 -6.53 -5.88 -6.59
N LEU A 272 -7.80 -5.67 -6.22
CA LEU A 272 -8.52 -6.52 -5.27
C LEU A 272 -8.80 -7.91 -5.83
N ASN A 273 -8.83 -8.03 -7.15
CA ASN A 273 -9.19 -9.22 -7.89
C ASN A 273 -7.97 -9.79 -8.62
N GLU A 274 -7.37 -10.84 -8.04
CA GLU A 274 -6.08 -11.36 -8.49
C GLU A 274 -6.11 -12.05 -9.87
N THR A 275 -7.29 -12.10 -10.51
CA THR A 275 -7.54 -12.73 -11.81
C THR A 275 -8.32 -11.78 -12.75
N PRO A 276 -7.75 -11.31 -13.87
CA PRO A 276 -6.35 -11.45 -14.27
C PRO A 276 -5.42 -10.54 -13.43
N PRO A 277 -4.18 -10.98 -13.15
CA PRO A 277 -3.26 -10.22 -12.32
C PRO A 277 -2.92 -8.88 -12.98
N LEU A 278 -2.73 -7.85 -12.15
CA LEU A 278 -2.19 -6.58 -12.62
C LEU A 278 -0.79 -6.80 -13.17
N GLY A 279 -0.54 -6.28 -14.37
CA GLY A 279 0.77 -6.40 -14.98
C GLY A 279 1.14 -5.27 -15.92
N VAL A 280 2.44 -5.01 -16.01
CA VAL A 280 3.05 -4.04 -16.91
C VAL A 280 4.35 -4.61 -17.46
N THR A 281 4.72 -4.23 -18.68
CA THR A 281 5.99 -4.69 -19.27
C THR A 281 7.20 -4.10 -18.55
N LEU A 282 7.12 -2.84 -18.11
CA LEU A 282 8.15 -2.20 -17.30
C LEU A 282 7.52 -1.19 -16.33
N LEU A 283 8.17 -0.98 -15.18
CA LEU A 283 7.79 0.10 -14.28
C LEU A 283 8.14 1.45 -14.89
N ALA A 284 7.19 2.38 -14.86
CA ALA A 284 7.47 3.78 -15.13
C ALA A 284 8.59 4.24 -14.17
N ASN A 285 9.64 4.84 -14.74
CA ASN A 285 10.83 5.25 -14.01
C ASN A 285 10.99 6.78 -13.94
N ARG A 286 9.93 7.50 -14.34
CA ARG A 286 9.86 8.96 -14.44
C ARG A 286 8.45 9.42 -14.07
N PHE A 287 8.37 10.23 -13.04
CA PHE A 287 7.18 10.97 -12.67
C PHE A 287 7.62 12.43 -12.58
N GLY A 288 7.42 13.23 -13.63
CA GLY A 288 7.56 14.68 -13.51
C GLY A 288 6.39 15.25 -12.73
N VAL A 289 6.57 16.36 -12.02
CA VAL A 289 5.44 17.09 -11.42
C VAL A 289 4.41 17.46 -12.50
N ASP A 290 4.89 17.78 -13.71
CA ASP A 290 4.04 18.03 -14.89
C ASP A 290 3.34 16.74 -15.39
N ASP A 291 4.04 15.61 -15.46
CA ASP A 291 3.46 14.31 -15.86
C ASP A 291 2.33 13.89 -14.91
N MET A 292 2.49 14.14 -13.62
CA MET A 292 1.49 13.79 -12.60
C MET A 292 0.20 14.60 -12.71
N LEU A 293 0.23 15.74 -13.41
CA LEU A 293 -0.93 16.62 -13.57
C LEU A 293 -1.51 16.55 -14.98
N ASN A 294 -0.66 16.47 -16.01
CA ASN A 294 -1.02 16.68 -17.41
C ASN A 294 -0.88 15.44 -18.30
N ALA A 295 -0.07 14.43 -17.93
CA ALA A 295 0.07 13.26 -18.78
C ALA A 295 -1.19 12.39 -18.78
N THR A 296 -1.43 11.70 -19.89
CA THR A 296 -2.39 10.59 -19.92
C THR A 296 -1.91 9.53 -18.94
N LYS A 297 -2.62 9.43 -17.81
CA LYS A 297 -2.36 8.44 -16.75
C LYS A 297 -2.84 7.09 -17.25
N ASP A 298 -1.97 6.42 -17.99
CA ASP A 298 -2.21 5.06 -18.46
C ASP A 298 -2.07 4.08 -17.28
N SER A 299 -2.43 2.82 -17.52
CA SER A 299 -2.35 1.80 -16.48
C SER A 299 -0.91 1.59 -15.99
N THR A 300 0.08 1.79 -16.86
CA THR A 300 1.51 1.68 -16.50
C THR A 300 1.88 2.69 -15.43
N PHE A 301 1.48 3.95 -15.60
CA PHE A 301 1.70 5.01 -14.64
C PHE A 301 1.07 4.68 -13.28
N ILE A 302 -0.21 4.31 -13.27
CA ILE A 302 -0.96 4.05 -12.03
C ILE A 302 -0.39 2.85 -11.28
N ILE A 303 -0.16 1.72 -11.98
CA ILE A 303 0.43 0.51 -11.36
C ILE A 303 1.82 0.80 -10.81
N SER A 304 2.64 1.54 -11.55
CA SER A 304 3.99 1.90 -11.09
C SER A 304 3.94 2.80 -9.85
N LEU A 305 3.05 3.79 -9.83
CA LEU A 305 2.86 4.66 -8.67
C LEU A 305 2.41 3.86 -7.45
N LEU A 306 1.41 2.99 -7.61
CA LEU A 306 0.95 2.09 -6.54
C LEU A 306 2.09 1.20 -6.00
N TYR A 307 2.99 0.72 -6.86
CA TYR A 307 4.17 -0.03 -6.44
C TYR A 307 5.14 0.81 -5.61
N TYR A 308 5.52 2.01 -6.07
CA TYR A 308 6.44 2.88 -5.33
C TYR A 308 5.88 3.34 -3.99
N LEU A 309 4.58 3.53 -3.90
CA LEU A 309 3.89 3.87 -2.65
C LEU A 309 3.76 2.70 -1.68
N GLY A 310 4.19 1.49 -2.06
CA GLY A 310 4.10 0.30 -1.22
C GLY A 310 2.67 -0.25 -1.06
N VAL A 311 1.73 0.16 -1.91
CA VAL A 311 0.36 -0.38 -1.92
C VAL A 311 0.19 -1.54 -2.91
N LEU A 312 1.11 -1.67 -3.87
CA LEU A 312 1.34 -2.88 -4.65
C LEU A 312 2.76 -3.40 -4.45
N THR A 313 2.96 -4.67 -4.75
CA THR A 313 4.25 -5.35 -4.66
C THR A 313 4.42 -6.38 -5.78
N PHE A 314 5.66 -6.81 -6.06
CA PHE A 314 5.90 -7.78 -7.13
C PHE A 314 5.29 -9.16 -6.82
N ASN A 315 4.76 -9.79 -7.87
CA ASN A 315 4.22 -11.15 -7.87
C ASN A 315 4.81 -12.00 -9.03
N GLY A 316 6.12 -11.82 -9.26
CA GLY A 316 6.85 -12.48 -10.34
C GLY A 316 6.52 -11.92 -11.72
N LYS A 317 6.66 -12.77 -12.75
CA LYS A 317 6.51 -12.40 -14.16
C LYS A 317 5.55 -13.34 -14.89
N THR A 318 4.95 -12.87 -15.98
CA THR A 318 4.20 -13.70 -16.94
C THR A 318 5.16 -14.53 -17.79
N ASP A 319 4.63 -15.49 -18.56
CA ASP A 319 5.40 -16.32 -19.46
C ASP A 319 6.12 -15.52 -20.57
N ILE A 320 5.62 -14.32 -20.88
CA ILE A 320 6.23 -13.39 -21.85
C ILE A 320 7.11 -12.33 -21.17
N GLY A 321 7.28 -12.41 -19.85
CA GLY A 321 8.18 -11.55 -19.08
C GLY A 321 7.58 -10.25 -18.54
N ASP A 322 6.27 -10.03 -18.68
CA ASP A 322 5.61 -8.88 -18.06
C ASP A 322 5.65 -9.00 -16.54
N LEU A 323 5.90 -7.89 -15.86
CA LEU A 323 5.91 -7.79 -14.41
C LEU A 323 4.49 -7.94 -13.89
N ARG A 324 4.29 -8.77 -12.86
CA ARG A 324 3.00 -8.93 -12.18
C ARG A 324 3.03 -8.29 -10.80
N PHE A 325 1.88 -7.80 -10.36
CA PHE A 325 1.70 -7.13 -9.09
C PHE A 325 0.55 -7.72 -8.29
N LYS A 326 0.66 -7.63 -6.96
CA LYS A 326 -0.40 -7.98 -6.01
C LYS A 326 -0.47 -6.97 -4.87
N ILE A 327 -1.57 -7.00 -4.13
CA ILE A 327 -1.65 -6.37 -2.80
C ILE A 327 -0.81 -7.23 -1.84
N PRO A 328 0.12 -6.65 -1.06
CA PRO A 328 1.06 -7.42 -0.24
C PRO A 328 0.40 -8.25 0.87
N ASN A 329 -0.56 -7.66 1.58
CA ASN A 329 -1.21 -8.29 2.74
C ASN A 329 -2.60 -7.72 3.05
N LEU A 330 -3.25 -8.26 4.08
CA LEU A 330 -4.58 -7.82 4.48
C LEU A 330 -4.65 -6.37 4.97
N VAL A 331 -3.61 -5.85 5.61
CA VAL A 331 -3.62 -4.45 6.07
C VAL A 331 -3.69 -3.50 4.88
N VAL A 332 -2.91 -3.75 3.82
CA VAL A 332 -3.01 -2.94 2.61
C VAL A 332 -4.33 -3.18 1.89
N ARG A 333 -4.84 -4.43 1.85
CA ARG A 333 -6.15 -4.75 1.24
C ARG A 333 -7.29 -3.95 1.87
N LYS A 334 -7.26 -3.75 3.20
CA LYS A 334 -8.21 -2.89 3.90
C LYS A 334 -8.26 -1.49 3.32
N LEU A 335 -7.12 -0.90 2.98
CA LEU A 335 -7.06 0.45 2.43
C LEU A 335 -7.79 0.56 1.08
N TYR A 336 -7.67 -0.47 0.24
CA TYR A 336 -8.41 -0.55 -1.04
C TYR A 336 -9.91 -0.69 -0.79
N VAL A 337 -10.30 -1.58 0.12
CA VAL A 337 -11.70 -1.82 0.46
C VAL A 337 -12.37 -0.58 1.04
N GLU A 338 -11.73 0.09 2.01
CA GLU A 338 -12.27 1.31 2.61
C GLU A 338 -12.41 2.43 1.56
N ARG A 339 -11.46 2.55 0.62
CA ARG A 339 -11.56 3.53 -0.46
C ARG A 339 -12.75 3.24 -1.38
N LEU A 340 -12.95 1.99 -1.78
CA LEU A 340 -14.11 1.65 -2.60
C LEU A 340 -15.42 1.87 -1.84
N LEU A 341 -15.48 1.49 -0.56
CA LEU A 341 -16.65 1.73 0.28
C LEU A 341 -16.99 3.23 0.36
N GLU A 342 -15.99 4.11 0.44
CA GLU A 342 -16.17 5.57 0.39
C GLU A 342 -16.70 6.08 -0.96
N ASN A 343 -16.29 5.46 -2.06
CA ASN A 343 -16.77 5.84 -3.40
C ASN A 343 -18.23 5.42 -3.61
N PHE A 344 -18.58 4.19 -3.19
CA PHE A 344 -19.92 3.63 -3.41
C PHE A 344 -20.94 4.09 -2.36
N LEU A 345 -20.51 4.33 -1.12
CA LEU A 345 -21.34 4.85 -0.03
C LEU A 345 -20.72 6.16 0.51
N PRO A 346 -20.89 7.30 -0.19
CA PRO A 346 -20.21 8.54 0.16
C PRO A 346 -20.67 9.13 1.49
N GLN A 347 -21.92 8.88 1.90
CA GLN A 347 -22.43 9.43 3.15
C GLN A 347 -21.98 8.59 4.36
N GLU A 348 -21.61 9.24 5.46
CA GLU A 348 -21.22 8.50 6.67
C GLU A 348 -22.40 7.77 7.32
N SER A 349 -23.63 8.24 7.11
CA SER A 349 -24.86 7.54 7.50
C SER A 349 -25.00 6.18 6.81
N GLU A 350 -24.81 6.15 5.48
CA GLU A 350 -24.86 4.92 4.66
C GLU A 350 -23.77 3.93 5.11
N ARG A 351 -22.54 4.41 5.30
CA ARG A 351 -21.42 3.57 5.79
C ARG A 351 -21.65 3.06 7.20
N SER A 352 -22.22 3.86 8.08
CA SER A 352 -22.56 3.45 9.44
C SER A 352 -23.62 2.36 9.45
N GLN A 353 -24.63 2.48 8.59
CA GLN A 353 -25.67 1.48 8.41
C GLN A 353 -25.11 0.17 7.85
N ALA A 354 -24.27 0.24 6.80
CA ALA A 354 -23.58 -0.91 6.22
C ALA A 354 -22.77 -1.69 7.27
N ARG A 355 -21.99 -0.97 8.10
CA ARG A 355 -21.22 -1.57 9.21
C ARG A 355 -22.12 -2.23 10.26
N GLN A 356 -23.31 -1.70 10.50
CA GLN A 356 -24.26 -2.29 11.45
C GLN A 356 -24.85 -3.59 10.89
N PHE A 357 -25.29 -3.59 9.62
CA PHE A 357 -25.77 -4.79 8.95
C PHE A 357 -24.69 -5.89 8.88
N ALA A 358 -23.44 -5.54 8.60
CA ALA A 358 -22.33 -6.48 8.63
C ALA A 358 -22.13 -7.10 10.03
N LYS A 359 -22.18 -6.30 11.10
CA LYS A 359 -22.07 -6.82 12.48
C LYS A 359 -23.21 -7.77 12.86
N ASP A 360 -24.42 -7.49 12.41
CA ASP A 360 -25.57 -8.35 12.65
C ASP A 360 -25.44 -9.66 11.85
N PHE A 361 -25.02 -9.57 10.57
CA PHE A 361 -24.68 -10.72 9.73
C PHE A 361 -23.63 -11.64 10.39
N TYR A 362 -22.58 -11.10 11.01
CA TYR A 362 -21.55 -11.91 11.69
C TYR A 362 -22.11 -12.82 12.80
N LYS A 363 -23.24 -12.44 13.39
CA LYS A 363 -23.92 -13.19 14.46
C LYS A 363 -25.01 -14.11 13.93
N THR A 364 -25.77 -13.68 12.93
CA THR A 364 -26.99 -14.38 12.48
C THR A 364 -26.74 -15.24 11.24
N GLY A 365 -25.79 -14.84 10.39
CA GLY A 365 -25.63 -15.34 9.03
C GLY A 365 -26.73 -14.89 8.06
N ASP A 366 -27.60 -13.97 8.49
CA ASP A 366 -28.65 -13.40 7.63
C ASP A 366 -28.07 -12.30 6.74
N LEU A 367 -27.97 -12.61 5.43
CA LEU A 367 -27.43 -11.70 4.43
C LEU A 367 -28.49 -10.75 3.87
N GLN A 368 -29.78 -10.98 4.14
CA GLN A 368 -30.86 -10.22 3.48
C GLN A 368 -30.76 -8.70 3.68
N PRO A 369 -30.49 -8.17 4.90
CA PRO A 369 -30.34 -6.72 5.09
C PRO A 369 -29.19 -6.12 4.27
N ILE A 370 -28.16 -6.91 3.98
CA ILE A 370 -27.04 -6.50 3.14
C ILE A 370 -27.44 -6.54 1.67
N CYS A 371 -28.14 -7.58 1.22
CA CYS A 371 -28.70 -7.62 -0.14
C CYS A 371 -29.61 -6.41 -0.40
N ASP A 372 -30.50 -6.07 0.55
CA ASP A 372 -31.40 -4.92 0.43
C ASP A 372 -30.61 -3.60 0.31
N LEU A 373 -29.53 -3.43 1.09
CA LEU A 373 -28.62 -2.29 0.97
C LEU A 373 -27.92 -2.25 -0.41
N MET A 374 -27.49 -3.40 -0.93
CA MET A 374 -26.83 -3.48 -2.23
C MET A 374 -27.76 -3.03 -3.36
N GLU A 375 -28.99 -3.53 -3.36
CA GLU A 375 -30.04 -3.17 -4.33
C GLU A 375 -30.43 -1.68 -4.23
N GLN A 376 -30.59 -1.17 -3.00
CA GLN A 376 -31.16 0.17 -2.78
C GLN A 376 -30.14 1.30 -2.88
N ASP A 377 -28.89 1.09 -2.48
CA ASP A 377 -27.93 2.17 -2.32
C ASP A 377 -26.65 1.91 -3.13
N TYR A 378 -26.05 0.72 -3.00
CA TYR A 378 -24.74 0.43 -3.58
C TYR A 378 -24.75 0.39 -5.12
N PHE A 379 -25.67 -0.40 -5.71
CA PHE A 379 -25.68 -0.60 -7.15
C PHE A 379 -26.30 0.55 -7.94
N LYS A 380 -27.08 1.44 -7.30
CA LYS A 380 -27.59 2.67 -7.94
C LYS A 380 -26.49 3.62 -8.39
N VAL A 381 -25.31 3.56 -7.76
CA VAL A 381 -24.14 4.34 -8.17
C VAL A 381 -23.58 3.84 -9.52
N LEU A 382 -23.73 2.54 -9.82
CA LEU A 382 -23.24 1.89 -11.05
C LEU A 382 -24.17 2.05 -12.27
N ASP A 383 -25.42 2.45 -12.04
CA ASP A 383 -26.52 2.37 -13.02
C ASP A 383 -26.32 3.26 -14.27
N ASN A 384 -25.49 4.30 -14.21
CA ASN A 384 -25.44 5.31 -15.28
C ASN A 384 -24.45 5.02 -16.43
N ARG A 385 -23.48 4.10 -16.28
CA ARG A 385 -22.48 3.80 -17.34
C ARG A 385 -21.94 2.36 -17.39
N ASP A 386 -22.05 1.57 -16.32
CA ASP A 386 -21.21 0.35 -16.15
C ASP A 386 -21.91 -0.99 -16.36
N TYR A 387 -23.20 -0.99 -16.70
CA TYR A 387 -23.98 -2.21 -16.98
C TYR A 387 -23.37 -3.11 -18.07
N ARG A 388 -22.58 -2.55 -19.00
CA ARG A 388 -21.89 -3.33 -20.06
C ARG A 388 -20.76 -4.23 -19.57
N TYR A 389 -20.17 -3.92 -18.41
CA TYR A 389 -19.04 -4.67 -17.85
C TYR A 389 -19.41 -5.46 -16.58
N ALA A 390 -20.70 -5.46 -16.21
CA ALA A 390 -21.25 -6.16 -15.06
C ALA A 390 -21.03 -7.68 -15.15
N ASN A 391 -20.44 -8.24 -14.09
CA ASN A 391 -20.21 -9.68 -13.96
C ASN A 391 -20.11 -10.08 -12.46
N GLU A 392 -19.84 -11.37 -12.21
CA GLU A 392 -19.65 -11.95 -10.88
C GLU A 392 -18.58 -11.21 -10.05
N LEU A 393 -17.57 -10.62 -10.70
CA LEU A 393 -16.50 -9.85 -10.05
C LEU A 393 -17.02 -8.58 -9.38
N THR A 394 -17.95 -7.88 -10.04
CA THR A 394 -18.55 -6.66 -9.49
C THR A 394 -19.32 -6.96 -8.22
N ILE A 395 -20.13 -8.03 -8.23
CA ILE A 395 -20.91 -8.48 -7.08
C ILE A 395 -19.99 -8.90 -5.93
N LYS A 396 -19.00 -9.75 -6.22
CA LYS A 396 -18.00 -10.17 -5.24
C LYS A 396 -17.29 -8.98 -4.60
N THR A 397 -16.87 -8.00 -5.40
CA THR A 397 -16.19 -6.79 -4.90
C THR A 397 -17.12 -5.96 -4.02
N ALA A 398 -18.39 -5.80 -4.37
CA ALA A 398 -19.38 -5.08 -3.57
C ALA A 398 -19.64 -5.76 -2.21
N PHE A 399 -19.81 -7.08 -2.19
CA PHE A 399 -19.96 -7.79 -0.92
C PHE A 399 -18.68 -7.76 -0.08
N LEU A 400 -17.50 -7.87 -0.71
CA LEU A 400 -16.23 -7.70 -0.02
C LEU A 400 -16.15 -6.34 0.66
N THR A 401 -16.53 -5.24 -0.01
CA THR A 401 -16.38 -3.89 0.57
C THR A 401 -17.27 -3.66 1.78
N VAL A 402 -18.49 -4.19 1.78
CA VAL A 402 -19.43 -4.05 2.91
C VAL A 402 -19.14 -5.02 4.06
N LEU A 403 -18.69 -6.24 3.75
CA LEU A 403 -18.42 -7.29 4.75
C LEU A 403 -17.01 -7.24 5.35
N TYR A 404 -16.12 -6.39 4.84
CA TYR A 404 -14.72 -6.40 5.26
C TYR A 404 -14.52 -5.99 6.72
N ASP A 405 -13.95 -6.89 7.52
CA ASP A 405 -13.60 -6.63 8.92
C ASP A 405 -12.33 -7.40 9.34
N ASP A 406 -11.22 -6.68 9.49
CA ASP A 406 -9.91 -7.19 9.91
C ASP A 406 -9.76 -7.31 11.43
N VAL A 407 -10.74 -6.84 12.19
CA VAL A 407 -10.76 -6.92 13.65
C VAL A 407 -11.15 -8.33 14.09
N PHE A 408 -12.17 -8.90 13.45
CA PHE A 408 -12.68 -10.24 13.76
C PHE A 408 -12.18 -11.31 12.79
N TYR A 409 -12.01 -10.97 11.50
CA TYR A 409 -11.80 -11.95 10.45
C TYR A 409 -10.43 -11.83 9.76
N ILE A 410 -9.96 -12.98 9.30
CA ILE A 410 -9.03 -13.09 8.19
C ILE A 410 -9.92 -13.28 6.97
N MET A 411 -9.98 -12.25 6.12
CA MET A 411 -10.80 -12.26 4.91
C MET A 411 -9.94 -12.43 3.68
N ASP A 412 -10.26 -13.47 2.91
CA ASP A 412 -9.53 -13.83 1.70
C ASP A 412 -10.52 -13.97 0.54
N SER A 413 -10.21 -13.28 -0.55
CA SER A 413 -10.93 -13.33 -1.82
C SER A 413 -10.07 -14.13 -2.78
N GLU A 414 -10.57 -15.26 -3.29
CA GLU A 414 -9.77 -16.25 -4.05
C GLU A 414 -8.80 -17.05 -3.18
N MET A 415 -9.27 -17.56 -2.05
CA MET A 415 -8.46 -18.49 -1.25
C MET A 415 -8.11 -19.74 -2.09
N PRO A 416 -6.82 -20.05 -2.34
CA PRO A 416 -6.42 -21.21 -3.12
C PRO A 416 -6.80 -22.50 -2.39
N LEU A 417 -7.87 -23.14 -2.85
CA LEU A 417 -8.29 -24.46 -2.41
C LEU A 417 -7.88 -25.47 -3.50
N GLN A 418 -6.57 -25.75 -3.56
CA GLN A 418 -5.91 -26.62 -4.54
C GLN A 418 -6.05 -26.17 -6.00
N ARG A 419 -7.20 -26.45 -6.64
CA ARG A 419 -7.49 -26.23 -8.08
C ARG A 419 -8.70 -25.33 -8.33
N ARG A 420 -9.30 -24.78 -7.28
CA ARG A 420 -10.44 -23.85 -7.34
C ARG A 420 -10.29 -22.81 -6.24
N TYR A 421 -10.87 -21.65 -6.47
CA TYR A 421 -10.83 -20.50 -5.59
C TYR A 421 -12.22 -20.27 -5.02
N ALA A 422 -12.31 -20.14 -3.69
CA ALA A 422 -13.55 -19.69 -3.07
C ALA A 422 -13.67 -18.17 -3.26
N ASP A 423 -14.86 -17.68 -3.58
CA ASP A 423 -15.02 -16.27 -3.93
C ASP A 423 -14.74 -15.36 -2.75
N LEU A 424 -15.33 -15.65 -1.59
CA LEU A 424 -15.06 -14.93 -0.35
C LEU A 424 -15.09 -15.87 0.85
N THR A 425 -14.05 -15.81 1.67
CA THR A 425 -13.96 -16.51 2.95
C THR A 425 -13.80 -15.52 4.09
N MET A 426 -14.51 -15.76 5.19
CA MET A 426 -14.43 -14.98 6.42
C MET A 426 -14.12 -15.94 7.57
N ILE A 427 -12.84 -16.05 7.94
CA ILE A 427 -12.40 -16.97 8.99
C ILE A 427 -12.09 -16.19 10.25
N LEU A 428 -12.75 -16.53 11.35
CA LEU A 428 -12.52 -15.86 12.63
C LEU A 428 -11.07 -16.05 13.07
N ARG A 429 -10.45 -14.93 13.41
CA ARG A 429 -9.14 -14.87 14.06
C ARG A 429 -9.17 -15.75 15.31
N SER A 430 -8.11 -16.51 15.54
CA SER A 430 -8.05 -17.54 16.59
C SER A 430 -8.39 -17.02 18.00
N GLU A 431 -7.96 -15.81 18.29
CA GLU A 431 -8.12 -15.06 19.52
C GLU A 431 -9.51 -14.42 19.65
N GLN A 432 -10.24 -14.26 18.54
CA GLN A 432 -11.61 -13.72 18.52
C GLN A 432 -12.67 -14.81 18.66
N ARG A 433 -12.27 -16.10 18.70
CA ARG A 433 -13.21 -17.25 18.83
C ARG A 433 -13.97 -17.30 20.15
N GLN A 434 -13.60 -16.46 21.13
CA GLN A 434 -14.36 -16.25 22.36
C GLN A 434 -15.75 -15.65 22.11
N TYR A 435 -15.92 -14.89 21.03
CA TYR A 435 -17.21 -14.32 20.64
C TYR A 435 -18.05 -15.36 19.89
N ALA A 436 -19.36 -15.32 20.09
CA ALA A 436 -20.34 -16.19 19.41
C ALA A 436 -20.62 -15.72 17.96
N LEU A 437 -19.56 -15.58 17.17
CA LEU A 437 -19.62 -15.25 15.74
C LEU A 437 -19.45 -16.52 14.89
N HIS A 438 -19.87 -16.44 13.62
CA HIS A 438 -19.76 -17.51 12.64
C HIS A 438 -18.53 -17.35 11.74
N ASP A 439 -18.05 -18.44 11.16
CA ASP A 439 -17.11 -18.41 10.03
C ASP A 439 -17.95 -18.51 8.73
N PHE A 440 -17.55 -17.89 7.62
CA PHE A 440 -18.35 -17.89 6.38
C PHE A 440 -17.56 -18.31 5.15
N ILE A 441 -18.23 -19.02 4.23
CA ILE A 441 -17.86 -19.12 2.82
C ILE A 441 -19.03 -18.61 1.99
N LEU A 442 -18.75 -17.63 1.13
CA LEU A 442 -19.70 -17.12 0.17
C LEU A 442 -19.26 -17.51 -1.25
N GLU A 443 -20.22 -17.97 -2.04
CA GLU A 443 -20.08 -18.20 -3.47
C GLU A 443 -21.08 -17.30 -4.20
N PHE A 444 -20.58 -16.52 -5.15
CA PHE A 444 -21.39 -15.60 -5.94
C PHE A 444 -21.67 -16.20 -7.30
N LYS A 445 -22.84 -15.90 -7.85
CA LYS A 445 -23.18 -16.16 -9.25
C LYS A 445 -23.87 -14.93 -9.79
N TYR A 446 -23.73 -14.72 -11.08
CA TYR A 446 -24.34 -13.60 -11.78
C TYR A 446 -25.14 -14.12 -12.98
N LEU A 447 -26.37 -13.61 -13.14
CA LEU A 447 -27.24 -13.84 -14.28
C LEU A 447 -27.55 -12.50 -14.94
N LYS A 448 -27.39 -12.43 -16.26
CA LYS A 448 -27.80 -11.27 -17.04
C LYS A 448 -29.32 -11.30 -17.24
N LEU A 449 -29.93 -10.12 -17.27
CA LEU A 449 -31.35 -9.95 -17.61
C LEU A 449 -31.71 -10.63 -18.95
N SER A 450 -30.81 -10.58 -19.94
CA SER A 450 -30.99 -11.25 -21.23
C SER A 450 -31.04 -12.78 -21.15
N GLU A 451 -30.43 -13.39 -20.12
CA GLU A 451 -30.48 -14.85 -19.89
C GLU A 451 -31.80 -15.28 -19.25
N LEU A 452 -32.51 -14.33 -18.63
CA LEU A 452 -33.83 -14.55 -18.03
C LEU A 452 -34.98 -14.13 -18.96
N GLU A 453 -34.66 -13.48 -20.08
CA GLU A 453 -35.66 -12.87 -20.99
C GLU A 453 -36.61 -11.89 -20.28
N LEU A 454 -36.14 -11.24 -19.20
CA LEU A 454 -36.88 -10.27 -18.40
C LEU A 454 -36.19 -8.90 -18.43
N SER A 455 -36.96 -7.83 -18.28
CA SER A 455 -36.47 -6.48 -18.04
C SER A 455 -36.19 -6.22 -16.55
N GLY A 456 -35.38 -5.21 -16.25
CA GLY A 456 -35.06 -4.84 -14.85
C GLY A 456 -36.32 -4.47 -14.04
N ASP A 457 -37.27 -3.78 -14.66
CA ASP A 457 -38.55 -3.43 -14.02
C ASP A 457 -39.40 -4.68 -13.71
N GLU A 458 -39.45 -5.66 -14.62
CA GLU A 458 -40.16 -6.93 -14.38
C GLU A 458 -39.53 -7.72 -13.24
N VAL A 459 -38.19 -7.77 -13.18
CA VAL A 459 -37.48 -8.48 -12.11
C VAL A 459 -37.68 -7.79 -10.75
N ARG A 460 -37.76 -6.46 -10.70
CA ARG A 460 -38.02 -5.70 -9.45
C ARG A 460 -39.39 -5.97 -8.85
N GLU A 461 -40.40 -6.26 -9.67
CA GLU A 461 -41.75 -6.59 -9.22
C GLU A 461 -41.86 -8.03 -8.67
N LEU A 462 -40.92 -8.91 -8.99
CA LEU A 462 -40.92 -10.29 -8.49
C LEU A 462 -40.53 -10.36 -7.01
N THR A 463 -41.24 -11.21 -6.27
CA THR A 463 -40.86 -11.60 -4.92
C THR A 463 -39.61 -12.50 -4.95
N ILE A 464 -38.90 -12.57 -3.82
CA ILE A 464 -37.72 -13.43 -3.68
C ILE A 464 -38.05 -14.90 -3.99
N GLU A 465 -39.23 -15.37 -3.61
CA GLU A 465 -39.66 -16.75 -3.87
C GLU A 465 -39.96 -17.01 -5.35
N GLU A 466 -40.54 -16.02 -6.06
CA GLU A 466 -40.73 -16.10 -7.51
C GLU A 466 -39.39 -16.10 -8.25
N ILE A 467 -38.44 -15.25 -7.82
CA ILE A 467 -37.08 -15.22 -8.36
C ILE A 467 -36.38 -16.58 -8.16
N LYS A 468 -36.43 -17.15 -6.95
CA LYS A 468 -35.86 -18.48 -6.66
C LYS A 468 -36.54 -19.61 -7.43
N ALA A 469 -37.78 -19.41 -7.87
CA ALA A 469 -38.52 -20.39 -8.67
C ALA A 469 -38.10 -20.41 -10.15
N LEU A 470 -37.41 -19.37 -10.65
CA LEU A 470 -36.88 -19.31 -12.02
C LEU A 470 -35.81 -20.39 -12.24
N GLU A 471 -35.93 -21.13 -13.34
CA GLU A 471 -35.04 -22.26 -13.62
C GLU A 471 -33.56 -21.87 -13.73
N PRO A 472 -33.19 -20.77 -14.44
CA PRO A 472 -31.79 -20.33 -14.49
C PRO A 472 -31.21 -19.99 -13.10
N VAL A 473 -32.04 -19.47 -12.19
CA VAL A 473 -31.63 -19.13 -10.81
C VAL A 473 -31.41 -20.41 -10.00
N LYS A 474 -32.30 -21.41 -10.12
CA LYS A 474 -32.12 -22.72 -9.45
C LYS A 474 -30.85 -23.41 -9.90
N ASP A 475 -30.54 -23.38 -11.19
CA ASP A 475 -29.32 -23.97 -11.74
C ASP A 475 -28.06 -23.34 -11.13
N LYS A 476 -28.02 -22.00 -11.05
CA LYS A 476 -26.92 -21.28 -10.40
C LYS A 476 -26.81 -21.54 -8.90
N LEU A 477 -27.93 -21.61 -8.19
CA LEU A 477 -27.94 -21.98 -6.77
C LEU A 477 -27.43 -23.41 -6.56
N ALA A 478 -27.82 -24.35 -7.42
CA ALA A 478 -27.35 -25.73 -7.35
C ALA A 478 -25.84 -25.85 -7.64
N GLU A 479 -25.35 -25.10 -8.63
CA GLU A 479 -23.92 -24.98 -8.95
C GLU A 479 -23.12 -24.46 -7.74
N ALA A 480 -23.55 -23.32 -7.18
CA ALA A 480 -22.91 -22.69 -6.03
C ALA A 480 -22.91 -23.60 -4.80
N LYS A 481 -24.04 -24.27 -4.51
CA LYS A 481 -24.15 -25.24 -3.40
C LYS A 481 -23.15 -26.38 -3.54
N LYS A 482 -22.96 -26.90 -4.76
CA LYS A 482 -21.97 -27.96 -5.02
C LYS A 482 -20.55 -27.48 -4.78
N GLN A 483 -20.22 -26.24 -5.16
CA GLN A 483 -18.91 -25.62 -4.89
C GLN A 483 -18.68 -25.43 -3.39
N LEU A 484 -19.63 -24.83 -2.67
CA LEU A 484 -19.56 -24.59 -1.23
C LEU A 484 -19.33 -25.88 -0.42
N LEU A 485 -20.06 -26.96 -0.73
CA LEU A 485 -19.88 -28.25 -0.05
C LEU A 485 -18.49 -28.87 -0.32
N ALA A 486 -17.91 -28.61 -1.49
CA ALA A 486 -16.55 -29.04 -1.79
C ALA A 486 -15.51 -28.21 -1.00
N TYR A 487 -15.75 -26.89 -0.83
CA TYR A 487 -14.89 -26.00 -0.06
C TYR A 487 -14.95 -26.27 1.44
N GLN A 488 -16.13 -26.52 1.99
CA GLN A 488 -16.33 -26.91 3.39
C GLN A 488 -15.41 -28.06 3.80
N LYS A 489 -15.44 -29.17 3.04
CA LYS A 489 -14.60 -30.34 3.33
C LYS A 489 -13.11 -30.02 3.38
N ARG A 490 -12.65 -29.05 2.58
CA ARG A 490 -11.25 -28.64 2.52
C ARG A 490 -10.88 -27.72 3.69
N LEU A 491 -11.76 -26.79 4.06
CA LEU A 491 -11.56 -25.94 5.23
C LEU A 491 -11.60 -26.74 6.53
N ASP A 492 -12.51 -27.70 6.65
CA ASP A 492 -12.57 -28.61 7.80
C ASP A 492 -11.27 -29.44 7.93
N ALA A 493 -10.65 -29.82 6.81
CA ALA A 493 -9.35 -30.50 6.83
C ALA A 493 -8.20 -29.57 7.26
N LYS A 494 -8.25 -28.27 6.90
CA LYS A 494 -7.21 -27.28 7.22
C LYS A 494 -7.30 -26.76 8.66
N TYR A 495 -8.51 -26.47 9.13
CA TYR A 495 -8.77 -25.82 10.42
C TYR A 495 -9.35 -26.76 11.48
N GLY A 496 -9.70 -28.00 11.12
CA GLY A 496 -10.37 -28.97 11.99
C GLY A 496 -11.81 -28.58 12.32
N LYS A 497 -12.40 -29.21 13.34
CA LYS A 497 -13.77 -28.95 13.81
C LYS A 497 -13.95 -27.62 14.57
N CYS A 498 -12.99 -26.70 14.47
CA CYS A 498 -13.01 -25.44 15.20
C CYS A 498 -13.86 -24.35 14.52
N LEU A 499 -14.24 -24.56 13.25
CA LEU A 499 -15.00 -23.58 12.46
C LEU A 499 -16.50 -23.66 12.78
N ARG A 500 -17.14 -22.50 12.98
CA ARG A 500 -18.60 -22.36 13.05
C ARG A 500 -19.13 -21.95 11.67
N LEU A 501 -18.85 -22.79 10.69
CA LEU A 501 -18.95 -22.46 9.27
C LEU A 501 -20.40 -22.38 8.77
N GLN A 502 -20.74 -21.25 8.15
CA GLN A 502 -21.96 -21.03 7.39
C GLN A 502 -21.62 -20.98 5.89
N LEU A 503 -22.42 -21.64 5.07
CA LEU A 503 -22.25 -21.71 3.62
C LEU A 503 -23.36 -20.89 2.97
N ILE A 504 -22.99 -19.87 2.19
CA ILE A 504 -23.93 -18.93 1.62
C ILE A 504 -23.72 -18.85 0.11
N SER A 505 -24.79 -19.07 -0.65
CA SER A 505 -24.81 -18.86 -2.09
C SER A 505 -25.59 -17.59 -2.40
N VAL A 506 -25.01 -16.70 -3.19
CA VAL A 506 -25.63 -15.45 -3.64
C VAL A 506 -25.76 -15.50 -5.15
N VAL A 507 -26.96 -15.30 -5.68
CA VAL A 507 -27.19 -15.18 -7.13
C VAL A 507 -27.76 -13.80 -7.38
N ALA A 508 -26.98 -12.97 -8.07
CA ALA A 508 -27.40 -11.64 -8.49
C ALA A 508 -28.02 -11.71 -9.90
N ILE A 509 -29.07 -10.95 -10.12
CA ILE A 509 -29.83 -10.83 -11.37
C ILE A 509 -29.69 -9.39 -11.87
N GLY A 510 -28.79 -9.19 -12.81
CA GLY A 510 -28.36 -7.84 -13.17
C GLY A 510 -27.81 -7.11 -11.93
N PHE A 511 -28.05 -5.80 -11.87
CA PHE A 511 -27.87 -4.98 -10.68
C PHE A 511 -29.19 -4.62 -10.01
N ASP A 512 -30.27 -5.24 -10.45
CA ASP A 512 -31.63 -4.93 -10.01
C ASP A 512 -32.07 -5.75 -8.80
N ARG A 513 -31.63 -7.02 -8.69
CA ARG A 513 -32.04 -7.99 -7.64
C ARG A 513 -31.01 -9.08 -7.37
#